data_AF-A0A661B650-F1
#
_entry.id   AF-A0A661B650-F1
#
_cell.length_a   1.000
_cell.length_b   1.000
_cell.length_c   1.000
_cell.angle_alpha   90.00
_cell.angle_beta   90.00
_cell.angle_gamma   90.00
#
_symmetry.space_group_name_H-M   'P 1'
#
loop_
_entity.id
_entity.type
_entity.pdbx_description
1 polymer ?
#
loop_
_entity_poly.entity_id
_entity_poly.type
_entity_poly.pdbx_seq_one_letter_code
_entity_poly.pdbx_strand_id
1 'polypeptide(L)' 'EYEIKVYPNPFNSSCKISGFNGLVSIYNINGDRISKLETPGIWKPSDNSISSGIYFLRGKGVDGKHFIGKTVYIQ' A
#
# COMPACT_ATOMS: atom_id res chain seq x y z
N GLU A 1 -1.14 -15.92 11.15
CA GLU A 1 -1.43 -15.75 9.72
C GLU A 1 -0.70 -14.51 9.21
N TYR A 2 -0.17 -14.57 7.98
CA TYR A 2 0.39 -13.39 7.33
C TYR A 2 -0.75 -12.60 6.72
N GLU A 3 -0.90 -11.34 7.10
CA GLU A 3 -1.97 -10.45 6.65
C GLU A 3 -1.35 -9.09 6.35
N ILE A 4 -1.85 -8.40 5.33
CA ILE A 4 -1.46 -7.01 5.08
C ILE A 4 -2.26 -6.09 5.99
N LYS A 5 -1.57 -5.38 6.86
CA LYS A 5 -2.16 -4.40 7.77
C LYS A 5 -1.82 -3.00 7.29
N VAL A 6 -2.85 -2.17 7.15
CA VAL A 6 -2.73 -0.80 6.66
C VAL A 6 -3.23 0.15 7.74
N TYR A 7 -2.38 1.09 8.12
CA TYR A 7 -2.65 2.10 9.13
C TYR A 7 -2.49 3.48 8.50
N PRO A 8 -3.59 4.10 8.02
CA PRO A 8 -3.54 5.47 7.53
C PRO A 8 -3.21 6.43 8.67
N ASN A 9 -2.55 7.55 8.34
CA ASN A 9 -2.50 8.69 9.24
C ASN A 9 -3.89 9.37 9.34
N PRO A 10 -4.14 10.26 10.31
CA PRO A 10 -5.46 10.90 10.49
C PRO A 10 -5.98 11.67 9.27
N PHE A 11 -5.10 12.04 8.33
CA PHE A 11 -5.44 12.81 7.13
C PHE A 11 -5.50 11.93 5.88
N ASN A 12 -5.25 10.62 5.98
CA ASN A 12 -5.05 9.71 4.85
C ASN A 12 -4.01 10.17 3.82
N SER A 13 -3.06 11.03 4.20
CA SER A 13 -1.99 11.52 3.32
C SER A 13 -0.74 10.64 3.33
N SER A 14 -0.70 9.65 4.23
CA SER A 14 0.27 8.55 4.23
C SER A 14 -0.30 7.35 4.97
N CYS A 15 0.22 6.16 4.68
CA CYS A 15 -0.18 4.92 5.34
C CYS A 15 1.04 4.10 5.75
N LYS A 16 1.06 3.62 6.99
CA LYS A 16 2.00 2.58 7.42
C LYS A 16 1.45 1.22 6.99
N ILE A 17 2.28 0.44 6.30
CA ILE A 17 1.94 -0.90 5.81
C ILE A 17 2.84 -1.92 6.51
N SER A 18 2.24 -2.93 7.14
CA SER A 18 2.95 -3.96 7.91
C SER A 18 2.18 -5.30 7.91
N GLY A 19 2.60 -6.24 8.76
CA GLY A 19 1.96 -7.56 8.92
C GLY A 19 2.64 -8.71 8.17
N PHE A 20 3.59 -8.40 7.28
CA PHE A 20 4.52 -9.36 6.69
C PHE A 20 5.82 -8.68 6.23
N ASN A 21 6.86 -9.47 5.97
CA ASN A 21 8.12 -9.01 5.39
C ASN A 21 8.15 -9.37 3.90
N GLY A 22 8.36 -8.37 3.04
CA GLY A 22 8.39 -8.57 1.59
C GLY A 22 8.13 -7.28 0.83
N LEU A 23 7.74 -7.43 -0.45
CA LEU A 23 7.47 -6.30 -1.32
C LEU A 23 5.96 -6.14 -1.54
N VAL A 24 5.49 -4.91 -1.39
CA VAL A 24 4.13 -4.46 -1.73
C VAL A 24 4.19 -3.64 -3.00
N SER A 25 3.32 -3.97 -3.94
CA SER A 25 3.00 -3.10 -5.07
C SER A 25 1.66 -2.41 -4.81
N ILE A 26 1.61 -1.10 -5.05
CA ILE A 26 0.39 -0.28 -4.89
C ILE A 26 -0.17 0.06 -6.28
N TYR A 27 -1.49 -0.07 -6.42
CA TYR A 27 -2.22 0.10 -7.67
C TYR A 27 -3.37 1.10 -7.52
N ASN A 28 -3.65 1.88 -8.57
CA ASN A 28 -4.84 2.72 -8.65
C ASN A 28 -6.10 1.90 -9.00
N ILE A 29 -7.27 2.56 -9.10
CA ILE A 29 -8.54 1.91 -9.46
C ILE A 29 -8.59 1.36 -10.90
N ASN A 30 -7.73 1.87 -11.79
CA ASN A 30 -7.62 1.39 -13.16
C ASN A 30 -6.74 0.13 -13.27
N GLY A 31 -6.06 -0.26 -12.18
CA GLY A 31 -5.14 -1.39 -12.15
C GLY A 31 -3.70 -1.03 -12.52
N ASP A 32 -3.37 0.26 -12.68
CA ASP A 32 -2.00 0.70 -12.95
C ASP A 32 -1.17 0.64 -11.67
N ARG A 33 0.05 0.10 -11.77
CA ARG A 33 0.99 0.09 -10.63
C ARG A 33 1.63 1.46 -10.47
N ILE A 34 1.27 2.17 -9.40
CA ILE A 34 1.77 3.53 -9.12
C ILE A 34 3.00 3.54 -8.21
N SER A 35 3.21 2.52 -7.39
CA SER A 35 4.30 2.52 -6.41
C SER A 35 4.70 1.12 -5.95
N LYS A 36 5.88 1.03 -5.33
CA LYS A 36 6.41 -0.15 -4.65
C LYS A 36 6.97 0.25 -3.29
N LEU A 37 6.81 -0.62 -2.31
CA LEU A 37 7.28 -0.41 -0.95
C LEU A 37 7.73 -1.75 -0.34
N GLU A 38 8.86 -1.74 0.36
CA GLU A 38 9.25 -2.86 1.23
C GLU A 38 8.53 -2.78 2.58
N THR A 39 8.03 -3.92 3.07
CA THR A 39 7.31 -3.98 4.34
C THR A 39 8.17 -4.56 5.47
N PRO A 40 8.06 -4.00 6.70
CA PRO A 40 7.21 -2.88 7.09
C PRO A 40 7.74 -1.52 6.58
N GLY A 41 6.83 -0.64 6.13
CA GLY A 41 7.21 0.65 5.56
C GLY A 41 6.08 1.69 5.59
N ILE A 42 6.40 2.94 5.24
CA ILE A 42 5.41 4.01 5.10
C ILE A 42 5.26 4.32 3.61
N TRP A 43 4.05 4.13 3.10
CA TRP A 43 3.68 4.66 1.79
C TRP A 43 3.23 6.11 1.95
N LYS A 44 4.00 7.01 1.35
CA LYS A 44 3.71 8.43 1.25
C LYS A 44 4.00 8.87 -0.19
N PRO A 45 2.98 9.06 -1.04
CA PRO A 45 3.17 9.62 -2.36
C PRO A 45 3.88 10.97 -2.27
N SER A 46 4.95 11.17 -3.05
CA SER A 46 5.57 12.49 -3.19
C SER A 46 4.89 13.27 -4.33
N ASP A 47 4.85 14.59 -4.16
CA ASP A 47 4.61 15.59 -5.22
C ASP A 47 3.25 15.56 -5.93
N ASN A 48 2.15 15.26 -5.21
CA ASN A 48 0.78 15.28 -5.75
C ASN A 48 0.64 14.46 -7.05
N SER A 49 1.53 13.48 -7.24
CA SER A 49 1.65 12.68 -8.45
C SER A 49 0.47 11.72 -8.66
N ILE A 50 -0.38 11.58 -7.65
CA ILE A 50 -1.56 10.73 -7.64
C ILE A 50 -2.74 11.48 -7.02
N SER A 51 -3.95 11.18 -7.48
CA SER A 51 -5.18 11.81 -6.97
C SER A 51 -5.66 11.18 -5.67
N SER A 52 -6.45 11.91 -4.88
CA SER A 52 -7.25 11.34 -3.80
C SER A 52 -8.11 10.18 -4.32
N GLY A 53 -8.20 9.07 -3.59
CA GLY A 53 -8.95 7.91 -4.04
C GLY A 53 -8.60 6.61 -3.32
N ILE A 54 -9.13 5.50 -3.86
CA ILE A 54 -8.88 4.15 -3.36
C ILE A 54 -7.68 3.55 -4.09
N TYR A 55 -6.80 2.90 -3.31
CA TYR A 55 -5.62 2.22 -3.81
C TYR A 55 -5.58 0.78 -3.30
N PHE A 56 -5.18 -0.14 -4.17
CA PHE A 56 -5.06 -1.56 -3.85
C PHE A 56 -3.60 -1.92 -3.61
N LEU A 57 -3.37 -2.77 -2.60
CA LEU A 57 -2.05 -3.22 -2.21
C LEU A 57 -1.95 -4.71 -2.53
N ARG A 58 -0.91 -5.11 -3.26
CA ARG A 58 -0.57 -6.53 -3.48
C ARG A 58 0.78 -6.83 -2.87
N GLY A 59 0.76 -7.60 -1.78
CA GLY A 59 1.94 -8.13 -1.12
C GLY A 59 2.39 -9.45 -1.73
N LYS A 60 3.70 -9.67 -1.78
CA LYS A 60 4.31 -10.99 -2.01
C LYS A 60 5.19 -11.32 -0.81
N GLY A 61 4.76 -12.29 -0.01
CA GLY A 61 5.55 -12.81 1.11
C GLY A 61 6.74 -13.63 0.64
N VAL A 62 7.71 -13.82 1.53
CA VAL A 62 8.90 -14.67 1.29
C VAL A 62 8.56 -16.14 1.02
N ASP A 63 7.41 -16.62 1.50
CA ASP A 63 6.88 -17.96 1.27
C ASP A 63 6.12 -18.10 -0.07
N GLY A 64 6.12 -17.05 -0.90
CA GLY A 64 5.43 -17.01 -2.19
C GLY A 64 3.93 -16.72 -2.08
N LYS A 65 3.38 -16.56 -0.87
CA LYS A 65 1.97 -16.22 -0.71
C LYS A 65 1.70 -14.78 -1.12
N HIS A 66 0.49 -14.57 -1.65
CA HIS A 66 0.00 -13.26 -2.04
C HIS A 66 -1.00 -12.75 -1.01
N PHE A 67 -0.88 -11.46 -0.69
CA PHE A 67 -1.79 -10.75 0.21
C PHE A 67 -2.39 -9.55 -0.53
N ILE A 68 -3.66 -9.26 -0.27
CA ILE A 68 -4.36 -8.15 -0.89
C ILE A 68 -4.92 -7.25 0.21
N GLY A 69 -4.73 -5.94 0.04
CA GLY A 69 -5.27 -4.91 0.92
C GLY A 69 -5.82 -3.75 0.12
N LYS A 70 -6.51 -2.84 0.82
CA LYS A 70 -6.98 -1.57 0.27
C LYS A 70 -6.65 -0.43 1.21
N THR A 71 -6.47 0.75 0.65
CA THR A 71 -6.34 1.99 1.42
C THR A 71 -7.01 3.14 0.70
N VAL A 72 -7.31 4.21 1.45
CA VAL A 72 -7.74 5.49 0.91
C VAL A 72 -6.59 6.46 1.05
N TYR A 73 -6.31 7.24 0.01
CA TYR A 73 -5.40 8.36 0.04
C TYR A 73 -6.18 9.66 -0.17
N ILE A 74 -5.86 10.69 0.60
CA ILE A 74 -6.45 12.03 0.51
C ILE A 74 -5.31 13.05 0.51
N GLN A 75 -5.32 13.95 -0.46
CA GLN A 75 -4.43 15.10 -0.58
C GLN A 75 -5.11 16.37 -0.05
#